data_AF-A0A957NAE6-F1
#
_entry.id   AF-A0A957NAE6-F1
#
_cell.length_a   1.000
_cell.length_b   1.000
_cell.length_c   1.000
_cell.angle_alpha   90.00
_cell.angle_beta   90.00
_cell.angle_gamma   90.00
#
_symmetry.space_group_name_H-M   'P 1'
#
loop_
_entity.id
_entity.type
_entity.pdbx_description
1 polymer ?
#
loop_
_entity_poly.entity_id
_entity_poly.type
_entity_poly.pdbx_seq_one_letter_code
_entity_poly.pdbx_strand_id
1 'polypeptide(L)'
;MSPETHAKQKLEDGLFFVPLQPVNAPSGVIPAIADVLGLQFHGPAPPQDQLFSFLREKRLLLLLDNFEHLLSAAGLVTALLANSPGVKVLVTSREALKLQEEWFHPVTGLALPPRATPSPLHRAEDTAPADVITAGADAVQLFVQTARRSLVDFDPEQHWQAIVR
;
A
#
# COMPACT_ATOMS: atom_id res chain seq x y z
N MET A 1 3.77 -24.51 14.54
CA MET A 1 3.08 -24.65 13.24
C MET A 1 4.10 -24.31 12.17
N SER A 2 4.52 -25.30 11.40
CA SER A 2 5.55 -25.12 10.37
C SER A 2 5.03 -24.22 9.24
N PRO A 3 5.87 -23.39 8.61
CA PRO A 3 5.49 -22.68 7.40
C PRO A 3 5.40 -23.70 6.27
N GLU A 4 4.19 -24.21 6.04
CA GLU A 4 3.92 -25.17 4.98
C GLU A 4 4.13 -24.54 3.61
N THR A 5 4.72 -25.34 2.73
CA THR A 5 5.01 -25.13 1.31
C THR A 5 3.80 -24.54 0.56
N HIS A 6 3.75 -23.22 0.43
CA HIS A 6 2.91 -22.59 -0.59
C HIS A 6 3.53 -22.92 -1.94
N ALA A 7 2.92 -23.84 -2.68
CA ALA A 7 3.28 -24.09 -4.06
C ALA A 7 3.37 -22.75 -4.80
N LYS A 8 4.51 -22.47 -5.45
CA LYS A 8 4.71 -21.27 -6.29
C LYS A 8 3.73 -21.34 -7.47
N GLN A 9 2.48 -20.95 -7.25
CA GLN A 9 1.51 -20.77 -8.32
C GLN A 9 2.01 -19.64 -9.22
N LYS A 10 2.19 -19.96 -10.49
CA LYS A 10 2.68 -19.03 -11.49
C LYS A 10 1.57 -18.04 -11.82
N LEU A 11 1.85 -16.74 -11.71
CA LEU A 11 0.94 -15.66 -12.12
C LEU A 11 1.08 -15.45 -13.63
N GLU A 12 0.46 -16.34 -14.40
CA GLU A 12 0.59 -16.39 -15.86
C GLU A 12 0.02 -15.14 -16.56
N ASP A 13 -1.02 -14.55 -15.97
CA ASP A 13 -1.65 -13.33 -16.49
C ASP A 13 -1.05 -12.03 -15.89
N GLY A 14 -0.09 -12.14 -14.96
CA GLY A 14 0.69 -11.01 -14.46
C GLY A 14 0.20 -10.37 -13.15
N LEU A 15 0.61 -9.11 -12.94
CA LEU A 15 0.31 -8.29 -11.76
C LEU A 15 -0.28 -6.96 -12.21
N PHE A 16 -1.37 -6.55 -11.58
CA PHE A 16 -2.09 -5.33 -11.90
C PHE A 16 -2.21 -4.45 -10.65
N PHE A 17 -1.69 -3.23 -10.75
CA PHE A 17 -1.78 -2.20 -9.71
C PHE A 17 -3.03 -1.36 -9.93
N VAL A 18 -3.94 -1.36 -8.95
CA VAL A 18 -5.21 -0.65 -8.99
C VAL A 18 -5.17 0.46 -7.93
N PRO A 19 -4.82 1.71 -8.31
CA PRO A 19 -4.83 2.83 -7.38
C PRO A 19 -6.28 3.22 -7.07
N LEU A 20 -6.71 3.06 -5.82
CA LEU A 20 -8.07 3.41 -5.41
C LEU A 20 -8.18 4.81 -4.81
N GLN A 21 -7.07 5.55 -4.66
CA GLN A 21 -7.10 6.95 -4.23
C GLN A 21 -8.13 7.85 -4.96
N PRO A 22 -8.36 7.73 -6.29
CA PRO A 22 -9.39 8.54 -6.97
C PRO A 22 -10.82 8.01 -6.82
N VAL A 23 -11.03 6.83 -6.21
CA VAL A 23 -12.32 6.14 -6.15
C VAL A 23 -13.08 6.56 -4.88
N ASN A 24 -14.10 7.41 -5.03
CA ASN A 24 -14.78 7.99 -3.87
C ASN A 24 -15.92 7.13 -3.30
N ALA A 25 -16.28 6.02 -3.93
CA ALA A 25 -17.39 5.17 -3.52
C ALA A 25 -17.15 3.69 -3.80
N PRO A 26 -17.70 2.76 -2.98
CA PRO A 26 -17.58 1.31 -3.17
C PRO A 26 -17.95 0.81 -4.57
N SER A 27 -18.95 1.41 -5.19
CA SER A 27 -19.40 1.06 -6.54
C SER A 27 -18.35 1.35 -7.63
N GLY A 28 -17.36 2.20 -7.35
CA GLY A 28 -16.28 2.53 -8.28
C GLY A 28 -15.12 1.52 -8.30
N VAL A 29 -15.06 0.58 -7.35
CA VAL A 29 -13.98 -0.41 -7.28
C VAL A 29 -14.01 -1.35 -8.50
N ILE A 30 -15.18 -1.83 -8.89
CA ILE A 30 -15.34 -2.72 -10.06
C ILE A 30 -14.86 -2.04 -11.36
N PRO A 31 -15.34 -0.82 -11.71
CA PRO A 31 -14.81 -0.07 -12.84
C PRO A 31 -13.30 0.16 -12.78
N ALA A 32 -12.75 0.51 -11.62
CA ALA A 32 -11.32 0.77 -11.47
C ALA A 32 -10.48 -0.50 -11.76
N ILE A 33 -10.91 -1.66 -11.27
CA ILE A 33 -10.24 -2.93 -11.59
C ILE A 33 -10.34 -3.25 -13.08
N ALA A 34 -11.53 -3.07 -13.67
CA ALA A 34 -11.75 -3.36 -15.09
C ALA A 34 -10.90 -2.48 -16.01
N ASP A 35 -10.75 -1.19 -15.70
CA ASP A 35 -9.93 -0.25 -16.45
C ASP A 35 -8.46 -0.70 -16.52
N VAL A 36 -7.87 -1.06 -15.37
CA VAL A 36 -6.49 -1.57 -15.30
C VAL A 36 -6.32 -2.90 -16.05
N LEU A 37 -7.36 -3.74 -16.07
CA LEU A 37 -7.37 -5.00 -16.81
C LEU A 37 -7.68 -4.84 -18.31
N GLY A 38 -8.02 -3.64 -18.77
CA GLY A 38 -8.48 -3.39 -20.13
C GLY A 38 -9.83 -4.06 -20.46
N LEU A 39 -10.63 -4.39 -19.43
CA LEU A 39 -11.93 -5.01 -19.58
C LEU A 39 -13.00 -3.94 -19.85
N GLN A 40 -13.72 -4.11 -20.95
CA GLN A 40 -14.88 -3.30 -21.29
C GLN A 40 -16.17 -4.07 -20.95
N PHE A 41 -17.11 -3.41 -20.29
CA PHE A 41 -18.40 -4.01 -19.93
C PHE A 41 -19.39 -3.93 -21.09
N HIS A 42 -20.09 -5.03 -21.37
CA HIS A 42 -21.04 -5.14 -22.48
C HIS A 42 -22.34 -5.84 -22.07
N GLY A 43 -23.43 -5.46 -22.74
CA GLY A 43 -24.73 -6.12 -22.56
C GLY A 43 -25.41 -5.81 -21.23
N PRO A 44 -26.47 -6.58 -20.88
CA PRO A 44 -27.33 -6.27 -19.74
C PRO A 44 -26.84 -6.84 -18.40
N ALA A 45 -25.80 -7.68 -18.40
CA ALA A 45 -25.30 -8.30 -17.18
C ALA A 45 -24.67 -7.26 -16.23
N PRO A 46 -24.81 -7.40 -14.91
CA PRO A 46 -24.15 -6.52 -13.95
C PRO A 46 -22.62 -6.47 -14.16
N PRO A 47 -21.96 -5.30 -14.03
CA PRO A 47 -20.50 -5.18 -14.21
C PRO A 47 -19.67 -6.13 -13.33
N GLN A 48 -20.14 -6.39 -12.10
CA GLN A 48 -19.50 -7.32 -11.18
C GLN A 48 -19.46 -8.74 -11.76
N ASP A 49 -20.57 -9.23 -12.30
CA ASP A 49 -20.67 -10.59 -12.85
C ASP A 49 -19.80 -10.75 -14.09
N GLN A 50 -19.70 -9.68 -14.90
CA GLN A 50 -18.81 -9.64 -16.06
C GLN A 50 -17.34 -9.69 -15.64
N LEU A 51 -16.95 -8.90 -14.63
CA LEU A 51 -15.58 -8.94 -14.09
C LEU A 51 -15.24 -10.31 -13.52
N PHE A 52 -16.12 -10.90 -12.72
CA PHE A 52 -15.89 -12.22 -12.12
C PHE A 52 -15.78 -13.30 -13.20
N SER A 53 -16.63 -13.23 -14.23
CA SER A 53 -16.55 -14.15 -15.36
C SER A 53 -15.22 -14.01 -16.12
N PHE A 54 -14.74 -12.77 -16.33
CA PHE A 54 -13.43 -12.51 -16.94
C PHE A 54 -12.27 -13.06 -16.10
N LEU A 55 -12.32 -12.88 -14.78
CA LEU A 55 -11.26 -13.28 -13.85
C LEU A 55 -11.27 -14.78 -13.51
N ARG A 56 -12.37 -15.50 -13.77
CA ARG A 56 -12.57 -16.90 -13.38
C ARG A 56 -11.46 -17.84 -13.85
N GLU A 57 -10.97 -17.65 -15.07
CA GLU A 57 -9.92 -18.49 -15.68
C GLU A 57 -8.52 -17.86 -15.60
N LYS A 58 -8.39 -16.71 -14.92
CA LYS A 58 -7.15 -15.95 -14.84
C LYS A 58 -6.30 -16.34 -13.65
N ARG A 59 -4.98 -16.25 -13.83
CA ARG A 59 -3.95 -16.43 -12.80
C ARG A 59 -3.12 -15.15 -12.67
N LEU A 60 -3.62 -14.20 -11.89
CA LEU A 60 -3.01 -12.88 -11.70
C LEU A 60 -3.03 -12.43 -10.24
N LEU A 61 -2.25 -11.39 -9.95
CA LEU A 61 -2.28 -10.67 -8.68
C LEU A 61 -2.88 -9.27 -8.89
N LEU A 62 -3.94 -8.94 -8.17
CA LEU A 62 -4.46 -7.59 -8.03
C LEU A 62 -3.85 -6.93 -6.80
N LEU A 63 -3.18 -5.79 -6.97
CA LEU A 63 -2.72 -4.93 -5.88
C LEU A 63 -3.69 -3.75 -5.76
N LEU A 64 -4.55 -3.77 -4.73
CA LEU A 64 -5.52 -2.72 -4.45
C LEU A 64 -4.89 -1.72 -3.47
N ASP A 65 -4.57 -0.53 -3.96
CA ASP A 65 -3.85 0.49 -3.20
C ASP A 65 -4.80 1.52 -2.58
N ASN A 66 -4.52 1.96 -1.35
CA ASN A 66 -5.31 2.92 -0.55
C ASN A 66 -6.77 2.52 -0.25
N PHE A 67 -7.03 1.30 0.24
CA PHE A 67 -8.40 0.79 0.44
C PHE A 67 -9.13 1.38 1.68
N GLU A 68 -8.47 2.17 2.54
CA GLU A 68 -9.02 2.62 3.84
C GLU A 68 -10.35 3.39 3.76
N HIS A 69 -10.61 4.11 2.67
CA HIS A 69 -11.85 4.87 2.47
C HIS A 69 -12.97 4.04 1.84
N LEU A 70 -12.68 2.77 1.48
CA LEU A 70 -13.56 1.86 0.77
C LEU A 70 -13.81 0.56 1.55
N LEU A 71 -13.61 0.57 2.88
CA LEU A 71 -13.80 -0.63 3.72
C LEU A 71 -15.19 -1.26 3.59
N SER A 72 -16.23 -0.47 3.28
CA SER A 72 -17.58 -0.99 3.00
C SER A 72 -17.66 -1.84 1.72
N ALA A 73 -16.67 -1.76 0.84
CA ALA A 73 -16.49 -2.63 -0.32
C ALA A 73 -15.71 -3.92 0.00
N ALA A 74 -15.26 -4.17 1.23
CA ALA A 74 -14.42 -5.33 1.55
C ALA A 74 -15.08 -6.67 1.17
N GLY A 75 -16.40 -6.79 1.30
CA GLY A 75 -17.14 -7.98 0.88
C GLY A 75 -17.02 -8.30 -0.62
N LEU A 76 -16.73 -7.30 -1.45
CA LEU A 76 -16.46 -7.50 -2.88
C LEU A 76 -15.17 -8.30 -3.09
N VAL A 77 -14.14 -8.09 -2.25
CA VAL A 77 -12.88 -8.82 -2.34
C VAL A 77 -13.10 -10.30 -2.06
N THR A 78 -13.86 -10.63 -1.01
CA THR A 78 -14.27 -12.00 -0.70
C THR A 78 -15.05 -12.62 -1.87
N ALA A 79 -16.03 -11.89 -2.42
CA ALA A 79 -16.81 -12.38 -3.55
C ALA A 79 -15.95 -12.63 -4.80
N LEU A 80 -14.97 -11.76 -5.07
CA LEU A 80 -14.04 -11.90 -6.20
C LEU A 80 -13.17 -13.15 -6.03
N LEU A 81 -12.56 -13.33 -4.85
CA LEU A 81 -11.72 -14.49 -4.54
C LEU A 81 -12.50 -15.80 -4.61
N ALA A 82 -13.75 -15.82 -4.15
CA ALA A 82 -14.63 -16.98 -4.21
C ALA A 82 -14.97 -17.40 -5.65
N ASN A 83 -15.07 -16.44 -6.58
CA ASN A 83 -15.41 -16.70 -7.99
C ASN A 83 -14.19 -16.86 -8.91
N SER A 84 -12.99 -16.51 -8.44
CA SER A 84 -11.77 -16.43 -9.26
C SER A 84 -10.60 -17.14 -8.57
N PRO A 85 -10.56 -18.49 -8.56
CA PRO A 85 -9.61 -19.26 -7.75
C PRO A 85 -8.14 -19.10 -8.15
N GLY A 86 -7.86 -18.62 -9.37
CA GLY A 86 -6.50 -18.29 -9.80
C GLY A 86 -6.04 -16.88 -9.45
N VAL A 87 -6.95 -16.02 -8.95
CA VAL A 87 -6.65 -14.64 -8.61
C VAL A 87 -6.18 -14.53 -7.17
N LYS A 88 -5.09 -13.79 -6.98
CA LYS A 88 -4.63 -13.34 -5.67
C LYS A 88 -4.91 -11.85 -5.53
N VAL A 89 -5.19 -11.41 -4.31
CA VAL A 89 -5.40 -10.00 -4.01
C VAL A 89 -4.47 -9.60 -2.88
N LEU A 90 -3.71 -8.52 -3.09
CA LEU A 90 -2.97 -7.82 -2.05
C LEU A 90 -3.63 -6.46 -1.87
N VAL A 91 -4.04 -6.14 -0.65
CA VAL A 91 -4.68 -4.86 -0.34
C VAL A 91 -3.76 -4.07 0.58
N THR A 92 -3.53 -2.81 0.26
CA THR A 92 -2.91 -1.87 1.20
C THR A 92 -3.99 -1.00 1.82
N SER A 93 -4.02 -0.90 3.14
CA SER A 93 -4.98 -0.10 3.89
C SER A 93 -4.39 0.28 5.22
N ARG A 94 -4.83 1.41 5.77
CA ARG A 94 -4.52 1.81 7.17
C ARG A 94 -5.32 1.04 8.20
N GLU A 95 -6.41 0.41 7.78
CA GLU A 95 -7.30 -0.39 8.62
C GLU A 95 -7.44 -1.80 8.04
N ALA A 96 -7.47 -2.81 8.91
CA ALA A 96 -7.74 -4.19 8.49
C ALA A 96 -9.13 -4.31 7.86
N LEU A 97 -9.26 -5.14 6.83
CA LEU A 97 -10.54 -5.34 6.13
C LEU A 97 -11.50 -6.22 6.94
N LYS A 98 -10.98 -6.96 7.94
CA LYS A 98 -11.72 -7.87 8.84
C LYS A 98 -12.41 -9.00 8.09
N LEU A 99 -11.76 -9.53 7.06
CA LEU A 99 -12.27 -10.67 6.29
C LEU A 99 -11.81 -12.00 6.94
N GLN A 100 -12.57 -13.07 6.75
CA GLN A 100 -12.20 -14.38 7.29
C GLN A 100 -10.95 -14.94 6.62
N GLU A 101 -10.80 -14.71 5.32
CA GLU A 101 -9.68 -15.15 4.50
C GLU A 101 -8.50 -14.15 4.49
N GLU A 102 -8.50 -13.16 5.39
CA GLU A 102 -7.49 -12.10 5.45
C GLU A 102 -6.17 -12.61 6.05
N TRP A 103 -5.09 -12.41 5.31
CA TRP A 103 -3.72 -12.56 5.83
C TRP A 103 -3.19 -11.17 6.15
N PHE A 104 -3.37 -10.75 7.40
CA PHE A 104 -3.00 -9.41 7.84
C PHE A 104 -1.48 -9.31 8.06
N HIS A 105 -0.84 -8.41 7.31
CA HIS A 105 0.58 -8.09 7.46
C HIS A 105 0.74 -6.64 7.95
N PRO A 106 0.88 -6.40 9.27
CA PRO A 106 1.06 -5.05 9.79
C PRO A 106 2.42 -4.51 9.34
N VAL A 107 2.41 -3.41 8.62
CA VAL A 107 3.61 -2.65 8.28
C VAL A 107 3.89 -1.66 9.41
N THR A 108 4.99 -1.86 10.12
CA THR A 108 5.42 -0.92 11.16
C THR A 108 6.03 0.34 10.55
N GLY A 109 5.97 1.45 11.29
CA GLY A 109 6.67 2.66 10.90
C GLY A 109 8.18 2.42 10.74
N LEU A 110 8.81 3.21 9.88
CA LEU A 110 10.26 3.20 9.70
C LEU A 110 10.97 3.56 11.00
N ALA A 111 12.18 3.02 11.19
CA ALA A 111 13.00 3.36 12.34
C ALA A 111 13.22 4.87 12.40
N LEU A 112 12.89 5.46 13.55
CA LEU A 112 13.14 6.86 13.86
C LEU A 112 14.49 6.99 14.57
N PRO A 113 15.19 8.12 14.38
CA PRO A 113 16.36 8.43 15.19
C PRO A 113 15.96 8.47 16.67
N PRO A 114 16.85 8.08 17.60
CA PRO A 114 16.57 8.14 19.02
C PRO A 114 16.13 9.55 19.37
N ARG A 115 14.91 9.70 19.92
CA ARG A 115 14.47 10.99 20.42
C ARG A 115 15.37 11.34 21.59
N ALA A 116 16.09 12.47 21.52
CA ALA A 116 16.85 12.96 22.65
C ALA A 116 15.92 12.97 23.88
N THR A 117 16.26 12.19 24.89
CA THR A 117 15.52 12.21 26.15
C THR A 117 15.62 13.64 26.68
N PRO A 118 14.50 14.31 26.98
CA PRO A 118 14.57 15.67 27.51
C PRO A 118 15.28 15.59 28.87
N SER A 119 16.57 15.94 28.86
CA SER A 119 17.35 16.16 30.06
C SER A 119 17.16 17.64 30.43
N PRO A 120 17.10 17.99 31.72
CA PRO A 120 17.15 19.39 32.14
C PRO A 120 18.35 20.17 31.57
N LEU A 121 19.38 19.45 31.10
CA LEU A 121 20.61 19.98 30.52
C LEU A 121 20.67 19.91 28.98
N HIS A 122 19.76 19.18 28.32
CA HIS A 122 19.72 19.04 26.86
C HIS A 122 18.30 19.21 26.36
N ARG A 123 18.03 20.32 25.67
CA ARG A 123 16.76 20.53 24.97
C ARG A 123 16.78 19.69 23.69
N ALA A 124 15.63 19.21 23.23
CA ALA A 124 15.57 18.44 21.97
C ALA A 124 16.18 19.20 20.76
N GLU A 125 16.19 20.53 20.85
CA GLU A 125 16.78 21.49 19.91
C GLU A 125 18.32 21.49 19.89
N ASP A 126 18.99 20.90 20.89
CA ASP A 126 20.45 20.80 20.99
C ASP A 126 21.02 19.59 20.22
N THR A 127 20.17 18.76 19.59
CA THR A 127 20.64 17.60 18.82
C THR A 127 21.24 18.09 17.50
N ALA A 128 22.53 17.82 17.28
CA ALA A 128 23.19 18.28 16.06
C ALA A 128 22.60 17.58 14.81
N PRO A 129 22.44 18.30 13.68
CA PRO A 129 21.96 17.73 12.42
C PRO A 129 22.73 16.48 12.02
N ALA A 130 24.05 16.52 12.17
CA ALA A 130 24.94 15.42 11.85
C ALA A 130 24.61 14.13 12.64
N ASP A 131 24.21 14.24 13.90
CA ASP A 131 23.89 13.07 14.73
C ASP A 131 22.60 12.39 14.26
N VAL A 132 21.59 13.16 13.86
CA VAL A 132 20.31 12.65 13.37
C VAL A 132 20.44 12.05 11.96
N ILE A 133 21.24 12.68 11.10
CA ILE A 133 21.50 12.21 9.74
C ILE A 133 22.39 10.95 9.76
N THR A 134 23.41 10.93 10.62
CA THR A 134 24.37 9.81 10.75
C THR A 134 23.80 8.64 11.54
N ALA A 135 22.78 8.85 12.37
CA ALA A 135 22.07 7.78 13.07
C ALA A 135 21.49 6.71 12.14
N GLY A 136 21.44 6.94 10.81
CA GLY A 136 21.12 5.92 9.83
C GLY A 136 19.67 5.45 9.88
N ALA A 137 18.80 6.24 10.51
CA ALA A 137 17.39 5.90 10.67
C ALA A 137 16.69 5.87 9.31
N ASP A 138 15.97 4.78 9.02
CA ASP A 138 15.29 4.56 7.74
C ASP A 138 14.33 5.71 7.37
N ALA A 139 13.66 6.29 8.36
CA ALA A 139 12.76 7.42 8.16
C ALA A 139 13.49 8.67 7.64
N VAL A 140 14.69 8.96 8.16
CA VAL A 140 15.52 10.10 7.74
C VAL A 140 16.04 9.86 6.33
N GLN A 141 16.47 8.63 6.03
CA GLN A 141 16.91 8.25 4.68
C GLN A 141 15.79 8.41 3.66
N LEU A 142 14.60 7.89 3.94
CA LEU A 142 13.44 8.05 3.05
C LEU A 142 13.06 9.52 2.86
N PHE A 143 13.10 10.33 3.93
CA PHE A 143 12.86 11.77 3.85
C PHE A 143 13.86 12.45 2.91
N VAL A 144 15.16 12.24 3.10
CA VAL A 144 16.22 12.83 2.25
C VAL A 144 16.06 12.37 0.80
N GLN A 145 15.80 11.09 0.56
CA GLN A 145 15.55 10.57 -0.79
C GLN A 145 14.33 11.24 -1.44
N THR A 146 13.24 11.41 -0.70
CA THR A 146 12.01 12.03 -1.20
C THR A 146 12.20 13.52 -1.45
N ALA A 147 12.89 14.22 -0.55
CA ALA A 147 13.22 15.63 -0.71
C ALA A 147 14.10 15.87 -1.94
N ARG A 148 15.09 15.00 -2.19
CA ARG A 148 15.95 15.07 -3.39
C ARG A 148 15.22 14.82 -4.70
N ARG A 149 14.12 14.06 -4.68
CA ARG A 149 13.24 13.89 -5.86
C ARG A 149 12.48 15.17 -6.21
N SER A 150 12.17 15.99 -5.21
CA SER A 150 11.48 17.27 -5.39
C SER A 150 12.45 18.44 -5.58
N LEU A 151 13.64 18.39 -4.98
CA LEU A 151 14.68 19.41 -5.03
C LEU A 151 16.06 18.74 -5.20
N VAL A 152 16.61 18.82 -6.42
CA VAL A 152 17.81 18.07 -6.86
C VAL A 152 19.02 18.26 -5.94
N ASP A 153 19.24 19.48 -5.43
CA ASP A 153 20.38 19.84 -4.57
C ASP A 153 20.04 19.85 -3.08
N PHE A 154 18.98 19.14 -2.67
CA PHE A 154 18.58 19.10 -1.26
C PHE A 154 19.67 18.49 -0.38
N ASP A 155 20.16 19.32 0.54
CA ASP A 155 21.07 18.97 1.62
C ASP A 155 20.39 19.17 2.99
N PRO A 156 20.15 18.10 3.75
CA PRO A 156 19.51 18.21 5.06
C PRO A 156 20.30 19.06 6.07
N GLU A 157 21.62 19.17 5.95
CA GLU A 157 22.44 20.03 6.83
C GLU A 157 22.18 21.52 6.57
N GLN A 158 22.10 21.91 5.29
CA GLN A 158 21.83 23.29 4.88
C GLN A 158 20.39 23.71 5.16
N HIS A 159 19.46 22.76 5.18
CA HIS A 159 18.03 23.01 5.39
C HIS A 159 17.53 22.68 6.81
N TRP A 160 18.42 22.37 7.76
CA TRP A 160 18.07 21.90 9.11
C TRP A 160 17.01 22.74 9.83
N GLN A 161 17.13 24.07 9.80
CA GLN A 161 16.21 25.00 10.46
C GLN A 161 14.77 24.93 9.92
N ALA A 162 14.57 24.48 8.68
CA ALA A 162 13.25 24.28 8.10
C ALA A 162 12.68 22.88 8.40
N ILE A 163 13.52 21.90 8.74
CA ILE A 163 13.16 20.50 8.99
C ILE A 163 12.66 20.30 10.43
N VAL A 164 13.24 20.99 11.41
CA VAL A 164 12.99 20.77 12.85
C VAL A 164 11.87 21.66 13.41
N ARG A 165 11.15 22.40 12.55
CA ARG A 165 10.03 23.26 12.97
C ARG A 165 8.74 22.52 13.25
#